data_AF-D5RJK0-F1
#
_entry.id   AF-D5RJK0-F1
#
_cell.length_a   1.000
_cell.length_b   1.000
_cell.length_c   1.000
_cell.angle_alpha   90.00
_cell.angle_beta   90.00
_cell.angle_gamma   90.00
#
_symmetry.space_group_name_H-M   'P 1'
#
loop_
_entity.id
_entity.type
_entity.pdbx_description
1 polymer ?
#
loop_
_entity_poly.entity_id
_entity_poly.type
_entity_poly.pdbx_seq_one_letter_code
_entity_poly.pdbx_strand_id
1 'polypeptide(L)'
;MSSLTSKSTVHILPRNAINARSLAAFHENMCGYTAAKFSWRCYISDLDAASNRVWSFPHRGAFIRHPAGIAAGGARTAMLAGRQRHAHARVAPPGRDRASAREKTAMLKGLDPLLTPDLLHTLCAMGHGDSVVLADANFPAAARARRLLRLPGVPADAVLRAILSVLPIDDFIAHPVRSMQVVDDAAAVPEAVRAFTDVLAQHGLRPPAPLERHAFYAEAERAFAIVQTGERRLYGNLLLTKGVVA
;
A
#
# COMPACT_ATOMS: atom_id res chain seq x y z
N MET A 1 10.21 -17.72 63.17
CA MET A 1 9.98 -16.25 63.25
C MET A 1 11.11 -15.64 62.43
N SER A 2 10.93 -15.19 61.19
CA SER A 2 10.01 -14.13 60.79
C SER A 2 9.61 -14.27 59.32
N SER A 3 8.30 -14.17 59.06
CA SER A 3 7.66 -14.17 57.76
C SER A 3 7.70 -12.76 57.14
N LEU A 4 8.22 -12.63 55.92
CA LEU A 4 8.02 -11.44 55.09
C LEU A 4 6.98 -11.79 54.01
N THR A 5 5.74 -11.39 54.27
CA THR A 5 4.61 -11.47 53.33
C THR A 5 4.77 -10.43 52.24
N SER A 6 5.03 -10.87 51.00
CA SER A 6 4.95 -10.05 49.79
C SER A 6 3.48 -9.74 49.48
N LYS A 7 3.08 -8.47 49.60
CA LYS A 7 1.78 -7.98 49.12
C LYS A 7 1.94 -7.53 47.67
N SER A 8 1.51 -8.37 46.73
CA SER A 8 1.33 -8.01 45.33
C SER A 8 0.17 -7.02 45.21
N THR A 9 0.48 -5.75 44.89
CA THR A 9 -0.54 -4.75 44.54
C THR A 9 -0.66 -4.73 43.02
N VAL A 10 -1.82 -5.17 42.53
CA VAL A 10 -2.21 -5.11 41.12
C VAL A 10 -2.79 -3.72 40.85
N HIS A 11 -2.09 -2.89 40.08
CA HIS A 11 -2.63 -1.62 39.58
C HIS A 11 -3.36 -1.86 38.25
N ILE A 12 -4.69 -1.80 38.30
CA ILE A 12 -5.57 -1.77 37.13
C ILE A 12 -5.64 -0.31 36.67
N LEU A 13 -5.11 0.00 35.48
CA LEU A 13 -5.21 1.32 34.86
C LEU A 13 -6.51 1.42 34.02
N PRO A 14 -7.29 2.51 34.13
CA PRO A 14 -8.49 2.70 33.34
C PRO A 14 -8.17 3.09 31.88
N ARG A 15 -9.02 2.60 30.96
CA ARG A 15 -9.07 3.00 29.56
C ARG A 15 -9.46 4.48 29.43
N ASN A 16 -8.82 5.15 28.47
CA ASN A 16 -9.10 6.49 27.94
C ASN A 16 -8.71 7.68 28.83
N ALA A 17 -7.50 8.19 28.61
CA ALA A 17 -7.21 9.62 28.70
C ALA A 17 -6.07 9.97 27.73
N ILE A 18 -6.43 10.40 26.52
CA ILE A 18 -5.53 11.15 25.64
C ILE A 18 -5.37 12.53 26.30
N ASN A 19 -4.15 12.90 26.68
CA ASN A 19 -3.81 14.30 26.89
C ASN A 19 -2.33 14.58 26.63
N ALA A 20 -2.09 15.56 25.77
CA ALA A 20 -0.82 15.94 25.18
C ALA A 20 0.12 16.66 26.18
N ARG A 21 0.55 15.96 27.25
CA ARG A 21 1.54 16.47 28.22
C ARG A 21 2.50 15.41 28.80
N SER A 22 2.66 14.26 28.15
CA SER A 22 3.54 13.16 28.60
C SER A 22 4.69 12.83 27.63
N LEU A 23 5.02 13.70 26.69
CA LEU A 23 6.14 13.52 25.75
C LEU A 23 7.45 14.23 26.16
N ALA A 24 7.50 14.85 27.35
CA ALA A 24 8.66 15.64 27.79
C ALA A 24 9.50 14.99 28.92
N ALA A 25 9.16 13.76 29.36
CA ALA A 25 9.81 13.10 30.50
C ALA A 25 10.54 11.79 30.15
N PHE A 26 10.96 11.62 28.90
CA PHE A 26 11.82 10.49 28.51
C PHE A 26 13.10 10.92 27.77
N HIS A 27 13.43 12.22 27.81
CA HIS A 27 14.56 12.82 27.08
C HIS A 27 15.71 13.27 28.02
N GLU A 28 15.86 12.64 29.19
CA GLU A 28 16.84 13.05 30.20
C GLU A 28 17.72 11.91 30.77
N ASN A 29 17.93 10.83 30.03
CA ASN A 29 19.00 9.88 30.37
C ASN A 29 19.58 9.25 29.09
N MET A 30 20.62 9.89 28.55
CA MET A 30 21.81 9.28 27.94
C MET A 30 22.65 10.42 27.34
N CYS A 31 23.30 11.17 28.23
CA CYS A 31 24.34 12.12 27.87
C CYS A 31 25.67 11.34 27.89
N GLY A 32 26.27 11.14 26.71
CA GLY A 32 27.60 10.53 26.62
C GLY A 32 27.99 10.24 25.17
N TYR A 33 29.00 10.98 24.69
CA TYR A 33 29.71 10.86 23.40
C TYR A 33 29.32 11.81 22.26
N THR A 34 30.04 12.94 22.27
CA THR A 34 30.65 13.68 21.14
C THR A 34 29.74 14.17 20.01
N ALA A 35 29.53 15.48 20.04
CA ALA A 35 28.93 16.30 18.99
C ALA A 35 29.75 16.26 17.68
N ALA A 36 29.08 15.86 16.59
CA ALA A 36 29.46 16.25 15.24
C ALA A 36 28.24 16.91 14.58
N LYS A 37 28.40 18.17 14.17
CA LYS A 37 27.38 19.01 13.54
C LYS A 37 26.92 18.40 12.21
N PHE A 38 25.65 18.01 12.10
CA PHE A 38 24.94 17.91 10.82
C PHE A 38 23.60 18.63 10.93
N SER A 39 23.53 19.79 10.26
CA SER A 39 22.34 20.62 10.16
C SER A 39 21.32 19.95 9.22
N TRP A 40 20.29 19.32 9.78
CA TRP A 40 19.10 18.93 9.04
C TRP A 40 18.06 20.05 9.11
N ARG A 41 17.84 20.72 7.98
CA ARG A 41 16.79 21.71 7.80
C ARG A 41 15.54 20.96 7.35
N CYS A 42 14.59 20.78 8.27
CA CYS A 42 13.29 20.19 7.98
C CYS A 42 12.55 21.04 6.95
N TYR A 43 12.23 20.45 5.80
CA TYR A 43 11.27 20.98 4.85
C TYR A 43 9.91 20.34 5.16
N ILE A 44 9.07 21.03 5.93
CA ILE A 44 7.62 20.79 5.94
C ILE A 44 7.06 21.79 4.94
N SER A 45 6.60 21.29 3.79
CA SER A 45 5.87 22.10 2.81
C SER A 45 4.38 21.98 3.10
N ASP A 46 3.79 23.12 3.37
CA ASP A 46 2.37 23.48 3.43
C ASP A 46 1.40 22.50 2.75
N LEU A 47 0.49 21.93 3.55
CA LEU A 47 -0.76 21.38 3.08
C LEU A 47 -1.78 22.51 2.98
N ASP A 48 -2.12 22.83 1.74
CA ASP A 48 -3.13 23.82 1.36
C ASP A 48 -4.51 23.43 1.91
N ALA A 49 -5.02 24.29 2.78
CA ALA A 49 -6.35 24.23 3.36
C ALA A 49 -7.39 24.77 2.38
N ALA A 50 -7.68 24.02 1.31
CA ALA A 50 -8.72 24.41 0.35
C ALA A 50 -9.39 23.22 -0.34
N SER A 51 -10.21 22.45 0.38
CA SER A 51 -11.39 21.81 -0.22
C SER A 51 -12.38 21.34 0.85
N ASN A 52 -13.16 22.30 1.36
CA ASN A 52 -14.36 22.02 2.13
C ASN A 52 -15.42 21.39 1.20
N ARG A 53 -15.52 20.05 1.16
CA ARG A 53 -16.65 19.34 0.52
C ARG A 53 -17.40 18.53 1.56
N VAL A 54 -18.45 19.17 2.08
CA VAL A 54 -19.50 18.60 2.91
C VAL A 54 -20.28 17.56 2.08
N TRP A 55 -20.31 16.32 2.54
CA TRP A 55 -21.18 15.28 2.00
C TRP A 55 -22.59 15.46 2.60
N SER A 56 -23.56 15.83 1.78
CA SER A 56 -24.98 15.90 2.16
C SER A 56 -25.67 14.58 1.80
N PHE A 57 -26.18 13.86 2.79
CA PHE A 57 -27.08 12.72 2.60
C PHE A 57 -28.54 13.20 2.55
N PRO A 58 -29.37 12.78 1.58
CA PRO A 58 -30.80 13.09 1.61
C PRO A 58 -31.54 12.15 2.58
N HIS A 59 -32.19 12.75 3.57
CA HIS A 59 -33.14 12.11 4.48
C HIS A 59 -34.35 11.53 3.74
N ARG A 60 -34.71 10.27 4.03
CA ARG A 60 -36.02 9.69 3.68
C ARG A 60 -37.09 10.24 4.63
N GLY A 61 -37.91 11.17 4.13
CA GLY A 61 -39.13 11.62 4.80
C GLY A 61 -40.28 10.63 4.57
N ALA A 62 -40.85 10.13 5.66
CA ALA A 62 -42.11 9.41 5.69
C ALA A 62 -43.28 10.37 5.39
N PHE A 63 -44.21 9.97 4.51
CA PHE A 63 -45.46 10.70 4.30
C PHE A 63 -46.68 9.78 4.49
N ILE A 64 -47.62 10.33 5.25
CA ILE A 64 -48.83 9.76 5.84
C ILE A 64 -49.94 9.61 4.78
N ARG A 65 -50.78 8.58 4.95
CA ARG A 65 -51.92 8.24 4.08
C ARG A 65 -53.18 9.07 4.34
N HIS A 66 -53.90 9.36 3.24
CA HIS A 66 -55.35 9.54 3.03
C HIS A 66 -56.06 10.79 3.60
N PRO A 67 -57.25 11.22 3.06
CA PRO A 67 -58.25 10.44 2.31
C PRO A 67 -58.90 11.05 1.03
N ALA A 68 -59.63 10.16 0.32
CA ALA A 68 -60.92 10.31 -0.39
C ALA A 68 -61.14 11.30 -1.57
N GLY A 69 -61.86 10.81 -2.61
CA GLY A 69 -62.73 11.63 -3.47
C GLY A 69 -62.75 11.24 -4.95
N ILE A 70 -63.77 10.49 -5.37
CA ILE A 70 -64.01 9.97 -6.73
C ILE A 70 -65.03 10.85 -7.50
N ALA A 71 -64.74 11.06 -8.80
CA ALA A 71 -65.61 11.29 -9.98
C ALA A 71 -66.57 12.50 -10.07
N ALA A 72 -66.51 13.26 -11.18
CA ALA A 72 -67.28 13.04 -12.43
C ALA A 72 -67.49 14.34 -13.26
N GLY A 73 -67.46 14.22 -14.60
CA GLY A 73 -67.97 15.19 -15.59
C GLY A 73 -66.95 16.24 -16.05
N GLY A 74 -66.66 16.49 -17.33
CA GLY A 74 -67.32 16.16 -18.59
C GLY A 74 -67.46 17.44 -19.40
N ALA A 75 -66.64 17.67 -20.43
CA ALA A 75 -66.98 18.46 -21.62
C ALA A 75 -65.79 18.60 -22.60
N ARG A 76 -65.94 17.89 -23.72
CA ARG A 76 -65.53 18.17 -25.11
C ARG A 76 -64.75 19.46 -25.42
N THR A 77 -63.63 19.31 -26.13
CA THR A 77 -63.24 20.14 -27.30
C THR A 77 -62.13 19.40 -28.07
N ALA A 78 -62.46 18.85 -29.23
CA ALA A 78 -62.10 19.38 -30.55
C ALA A 78 -60.69 18.99 -31.03
N MET A 79 -60.70 18.06 -32.01
CA MET A 79 -59.79 17.91 -33.14
C MET A 79 -58.65 18.93 -33.25
N LEU A 80 -57.42 18.41 -33.36
CA LEU A 80 -56.45 18.86 -34.35
C LEU A 80 -55.42 17.76 -34.61
N ALA A 81 -55.45 17.25 -35.84
CA ALA A 81 -54.52 16.26 -36.36
C ALA A 81 -53.11 16.88 -36.48
N GLY A 82 -52.23 16.53 -35.55
CA GLY A 82 -50.81 16.86 -35.58
C GLY A 82 -49.98 15.60 -35.79
N ARG A 83 -49.52 15.38 -37.03
CA ARG A 83 -48.58 14.33 -37.43
C ARG A 83 -47.27 14.49 -36.62
N GLN A 84 -47.10 13.76 -35.53
CA GLN A 84 -45.81 13.71 -34.83
C GLN A 84 -44.83 12.88 -35.65
N ARG A 85 -43.91 13.55 -36.33
CA ARG A 85 -42.71 12.91 -36.88
C ARG A 85 -41.77 12.64 -35.70
N HIS A 86 -41.67 11.39 -35.29
CA HIS A 86 -40.62 10.95 -34.39
C HIS A 86 -39.27 11.08 -35.10
N ALA A 87 -38.57 12.18 -34.85
CA ALA A 87 -37.17 12.29 -35.20
C ALA A 87 -36.38 11.35 -34.28
N HIS A 88 -35.99 10.18 -34.81
CA HIS A 88 -35.00 9.33 -34.18
C HIS A 88 -33.69 10.12 -34.10
N ALA A 89 -33.41 10.72 -32.94
CA ALA A 89 -32.10 11.25 -32.62
C ALA A 89 -31.11 10.08 -32.73
N ARG A 90 -30.28 10.10 -33.77
CA ARG A 90 -29.16 9.16 -33.88
C ARG A 90 -28.22 9.47 -32.73
N VAL A 91 -28.22 8.61 -31.71
CA VAL A 91 -27.19 8.60 -30.69
C VAL A 91 -25.88 8.33 -31.43
N ALA A 92 -25.02 9.34 -31.51
CA ALA A 92 -23.67 9.16 -32.02
C ALA A 92 -22.98 8.09 -31.17
N PRO A 93 -22.28 7.10 -31.77
CA PRO A 93 -21.56 6.11 -30.99
C PRO A 93 -20.58 6.85 -30.07
N PRO A 94 -20.41 6.41 -28.80
CA PRO A 94 -19.42 7.02 -27.93
C PRO A 94 -18.08 7.01 -28.65
N GLY A 95 -17.47 8.19 -28.73
CA GLY A 95 -16.19 8.38 -29.38
C GLY A 95 -15.23 7.30 -28.89
N ARG A 96 -14.62 6.58 -29.83
CA ARG A 96 -13.47 5.75 -29.49
C ARG A 96 -12.40 6.71 -28.99
N ASP A 97 -12.31 6.86 -27.67
CA ASP A 97 -11.13 7.39 -27.03
C ASP A 97 -9.98 6.53 -27.52
N ARG A 98 -9.20 7.11 -28.44
CA ARG A 98 -7.91 6.58 -28.86
C ARG A 98 -6.90 6.79 -27.73
N ALA A 99 -7.24 6.36 -26.52
CA ALA A 99 -6.29 6.13 -25.44
C ALA A 99 -5.73 4.70 -25.57
N SER A 100 -5.28 4.35 -26.77
CA SER A 100 -4.32 3.27 -26.98
C SER A 100 -3.08 3.83 -27.68
N ALA A 101 -2.77 5.10 -27.43
CA ALA A 101 -1.40 5.56 -27.52
C ALA A 101 -0.62 4.65 -26.58
N ARG A 102 0.10 3.70 -27.18
CA ARG A 102 1.11 2.88 -26.52
C ARG A 102 1.90 3.86 -25.67
N GLU A 103 1.63 3.89 -24.37
CA GLU A 103 2.29 4.81 -23.45
C GLU A 103 3.77 4.52 -23.67
N LYS A 104 4.48 5.47 -24.32
CA LYS A 104 5.91 5.32 -24.53
C LYS A 104 6.47 5.33 -23.13
N THR A 105 6.79 4.14 -22.62
CA THR A 105 7.47 3.96 -21.35
C THR A 105 8.61 4.97 -21.37
N ALA A 106 8.57 5.97 -20.49
CA ALA A 106 9.61 6.97 -20.40
C ALA A 106 10.87 6.24 -19.91
N MET A 107 11.68 5.73 -20.85
CA MET A 107 12.86 4.94 -20.55
C MET A 107 14.05 5.87 -20.38
N LEU A 108 14.71 5.76 -19.23
CA LEU A 108 15.93 6.48 -18.91
C LEU A 108 17.15 5.64 -19.31
N LYS A 109 18.22 6.28 -19.76
CA LYS A 109 19.47 5.59 -20.11
C LYS A 109 20.11 5.04 -18.84
N GLY A 110 20.51 3.77 -18.85
CA GLY A 110 21.20 3.12 -17.73
C GLY A 110 20.31 2.66 -16.58
N LEU A 111 18.98 2.75 -16.71
CA LEU A 111 18.02 2.23 -15.73
C LEU A 111 17.16 1.13 -16.35
N ASP A 112 16.84 0.12 -15.56
CA ASP A 112 15.93 -0.94 -15.98
C ASP A 112 14.52 -0.37 -16.24
N PRO A 113 13.88 -0.65 -17.40
CA PRO A 113 12.55 -0.11 -17.72
C PRO A 113 11.43 -0.56 -16.78
N LEU A 114 11.63 -1.62 -15.98
CA LEU A 114 10.69 -2.03 -14.94
C LEU A 114 10.68 -1.07 -13.74
N LEU A 115 11.70 -0.22 -13.60
CA LEU A 115 11.73 0.88 -12.63
C LEU A 115 10.80 2.00 -13.10
N THR A 116 9.50 1.76 -13.00
CA THR A 116 8.48 2.78 -13.24
C THR A 116 8.74 4.05 -12.41
N PRO A 117 8.26 5.23 -12.85
CA PRO A 117 8.48 6.47 -12.11
C PRO A 117 8.12 6.38 -10.62
N ASP A 118 6.99 5.74 -10.30
CA ASP A 118 6.55 5.56 -8.92
C ASP A 118 7.40 4.56 -8.12
N LEU A 119 7.88 3.48 -8.77
CA LEU A 119 8.80 2.54 -8.13
C LEU A 119 10.14 3.20 -7.86
N LEU A 120 10.72 3.88 -8.85
CA LEU A 120 11.99 4.58 -8.69
C LEU A 120 11.90 5.65 -7.59
N HIS A 121 10.85 6.47 -7.60
CA HIS A 121 10.60 7.45 -6.55
C HIS A 121 10.50 6.78 -5.17
N THR A 122 9.78 5.66 -5.06
CA THR A 122 9.66 4.89 -3.81
C THR A 122 11.02 4.44 -3.29
N LEU A 123 11.85 3.82 -4.14
CA LEU A 123 13.18 3.34 -3.76
C LEU A 123 14.12 4.48 -3.35
N CYS A 124 14.02 5.64 -4.01
CA CYS A 124 14.77 6.84 -3.65
C CYS A 124 14.33 7.42 -2.30
N ALA A 125 13.03 7.41 -2.00
CA ALA A 125 12.46 7.95 -0.77
C ALA A 125 12.72 7.08 0.47
N MET A 126 13.00 5.79 0.28
CA MET A 126 13.36 4.88 1.38
C MET A 126 14.68 5.30 2.06
N GLY A 127 14.72 5.27 3.39
CA GLY A 127 15.93 5.36 4.19
C GLY A 127 16.62 4.00 4.38
N HIS A 128 17.79 4.00 5.02
CA HIS A 128 18.40 2.75 5.49
C HIS A 128 17.49 2.08 6.54
N GLY A 129 17.32 0.77 6.43
CA GLY A 129 16.45 -0.02 7.30
C GLY A 129 14.98 -0.05 6.85
N ASP A 130 14.57 0.81 5.90
CA ASP A 130 13.26 0.68 5.27
C ASP A 130 13.22 -0.60 4.43
N SER A 131 12.04 -1.23 4.41
CA SER A 131 11.83 -2.46 3.65
C SER A 131 10.80 -2.29 2.54
N VAL A 132 10.99 -3.05 1.46
CA VAL A 132 10.05 -3.17 0.34
C VAL A 132 9.72 -4.64 0.13
N VAL A 133 8.44 -4.93 -0.11
CA VAL A 133 7.97 -6.30 -0.37
C VAL A 133 7.68 -6.46 -1.85
N LEU A 134 8.25 -7.50 -2.46
CA LEU A 134 7.77 -8.07 -3.72
C LEU A 134 6.69 -9.09 -3.39
N ALA A 135 5.49 -8.85 -3.87
CA ALA A 135 4.32 -9.67 -3.62
C ALA A 135 3.91 -10.42 -4.89
N ASP A 136 3.57 -11.70 -4.73
CA ASP A 136 2.96 -12.49 -5.81
C ASP A 136 1.51 -12.07 -6.08
N ALA A 137 0.89 -12.66 -7.11
CA ALA A 137 -0.47 -12.34 -7.50
C ALA A 137 -1.52 -12.73 -6.44
N ASN A 138 -1.22 -13.66 -5.54
CA ASN A 138 -2.13 -14.17 -4.51
C ASN A 138 -1.99 -13.43 -3.17
N PHE A 139 -0.89 -12.72 -2.97
CA PHE A 139 -0.65 -11.96 -1.74
C PHE A 139 -1.71 -10.86 -1.56
N PRO A 140 -2.26 -10.67 -0.35
CA PRO A 140 -3.30 -9.68 -0.07
C PRO A 140 -2.73 -8.24 0.03
N ALA A 141 -2.04 -7.78 -1.02
CA ALA A 141 -1.27 -6.53 -1.02
C ALA A 141 -2.16 -5.30 -0.77
N ALA A 142 -3.36 -5.26 -1.37
CA ALA A 142 -4.29 -4.15 -1.23
C ALA A 142 -4.78 -3.91 0.21
N ALA A 143 -4.83 -4.97 1.04
CA ALA A 143 -5.27 -4.86 2.42
C ALA A 143 -4.12 -4.50 3.38
N ARG A 144 -2.86 -4.76 3.00
CA ARG A 144 -1.70 -4.67 3.90
C ARG A 144 -0.74 -3.52 3.57
N ALA A 145 -0.74 -3.02 2.35
CA ALA A 145 0.24 -2.05 1.91
C ALA A 145 -0.02 -0.64 2.46
N ARG A 146 1.00 -0.02 3.05
CA ARG A 146 1.02 1.43 3.34
C ARG A 146 1.09 2.23 2.03
N ARG A 147 1.89 1.74 1.08
CA ARG A 147 1.97 2.18 -0.31
C ARG A 147 1.96 0.97 -1.22
N LEU A 148 1.02 0.93 -2.16
CA LEU A 148 0.90 -0.17 -3.12
C LEU A 148 1.35 0.27 -4.51
N LEU A 149 2.29 -0.46 -5.08
CA LEU A 149 2.70 -0.36 -6.48
C LEU A 149 2.27 -1.64 -7.21
N ARG A 150 1.83 -1.53 -8.46
CA ARG A 150 1.35 -2.67 -9.24
C ARG A 150 2.13 -2.80 -10.54
N LEU A 151 2.74 -3.96 -10.75
CA LEU A 151 3.43 -4.35 -11.97
C LEU A 151 2.80 -5.66 -12.50
N PRO A 152 1.55 -5.61 -13.00
CA PRO A 152 0.85 -6.80 -13.46
C PRO A 152 1.57 -7.42 -14.67
N GLY A 153 1.59 -8.75 -14.74
CA GLY A 153 2.21 -9.50 -15.84
C GLY A 153 3.74 -9.58 -15.80
N VAL A 154 4.38 -8.97 -14.80
CA VAL A 154 5.85 -9.04 -14.62
C VAL A 154 6.19 -10.11 -13.58
N PRO A 155 7.10 -11.06 -13.85
CA PRO A 155 7.52 -12.05 -12.86
C PRO A 155 8.36 -11.41 -11.75
N ALA A 156 8.26 -11.92 -10.53
CA ALA A 156 8.85 -11.27 -9.36
C ALA A 156 10.39 -11.25 -9.41
N ASP A 157 11.03 -12.25 -10.03
CA ASP A 157 12.49 -12.30 -10.17
C ASP A 157 13.02 -11.27 -11.16
N ALA A 158 12.23 -10.86 -12.16
CA ALA A 158 12.58 -9.75 -13.03
C ALA A 158 12.48 -8.40 -12.30
N VAL A 159 11.43 -8.20 -11.50
CA VAL A 159 11.31 -7.01 -10.64
C VAL A 159 12.44 -6.94 -9.63
N LEU A 160 12.81 -8.09 -9.03
CA LEU A 160 13.94 -8.17 -8.11
C LEU A 160 15.25 -7.71 -8.76
N ARG A 161 15.56 -8.19 -9.97
CA ARG A 161 16.74 -7.77 -10.75
C ARG A 161 16.76 -6.25 -10.95
N ALA A 162 15.63 -5.68 -11.36
CA ALA A 162 15.49 -4.25 -11.58
C ALA A 162 15.70 -3.43 -10.28
N ILE A 163 15.15 -3.90 -9.15
CA ILE A 163 15.35 -3.23 -7.85
C ILE A 163 16.82 -3.32 -7.43
N LEU A 164 17.46 -4.50 -7.51
CA LEU A 164 18.85 -4.70 -7.11
C LEU A 164 19.87 -3.98 -8.01
N SER A 165 19.47 -3.49 -9.18
CA SER A 165 20.34 -2.66 -10.02
C SER A 165 20.55 -1.24 -9.45
N VAL A 166 19.71 -0.81 -8.49
CA VAL A 166 19.77 0.53 -7.90
C VAL A 166 19.70 0.54 -6.36
N LEU A 167 19.16 -0.51 -5.75
CA LEU A 167 18.92 -0.59 -4.31
C LEU A 167 20.04 -1.40 -3.61
N PRO A 168 20.86 -0.78 -2.75
CA PRO A 168 21.77 -1.55 -1.89
C PRO A 168 20.97 -2.32 -0.84
N ILE A 169 21.43 -3.53 -0.52
CA ILE A 169 20.83 -4.38 0.52
C ILE A 169 21.59 -4.19 1.83
N ASP A 170 20.85 -4.19 2.94
CA ASP A 170 21.37 -3.98 4.29
C ASP A 170 22.35 -5.09 4.73
N ASP A 171 23.57 -4.71 5.09
CA ASP A 171 24.64 -5.58 5.58
C ASP A 171 24.83 -5.53 7.10
N PHE A 172 24.07 -4.70 7.83
CA PHE A 172 24.11 -4.58 9.29
C PHE A 172 23.20 -5.58 10.01
N ILE A 173 22.28 -6.22 9.29
CA ILE A 173 21.35 -7.22 9.85
C ILE A 173 21.61 -8.61 9.29
N ALA A 174 21.33 -9.64 10.08
CA ALA A 174 21.60 -11.03 9.70
C ALA A 174 20.79 -11.51 8.48
N HIS A 175 19.55 -11.01 8.34
CA HIS A 175 18.57 -11.49 7.37
C HIS A 175 17.87 -10.32 6.65
N PRO A 176 18.58 -9.57 5.80
CA PRO A 176 18.05 -8.40 5.10
C PRO A 176 17.10 -8.77 3.96
N VAL A 177 17.20 -10.01 3.48
CA VAL A 177 16.32 -10.58 2.47
C VAL A 177 15.60 -11.77 3.10
N ARG A 178 14.26 -11.75 3.07
CA ARG A 178 13.42 -12.79 3.69
C ARG A 178 12.35 -13.28 2.72
N SER A 179 12.11 -14.58 2.68
CA SER A 179 11.06 -15.21 1.87
C SER A 179 10.05 -15.93 2.76
N MET A 180 8.82 -16.08 2.28
CA MET A 180 7.75 -16.73 3.06
C MET A 180 7.92 -18.26 3.05
N GLN A 181 7.85 -18.88 4.24
CA GLN A 181 7.85 -20.33 4.40
C GLN A 181 6.59 -20.97 3.80
N VAL A 182 6.75 -22.21 3.32
CA VAL A 182 5.61 -23.05 2.97
C VAL A 182 4.90 -23.49 4.24
N VAL A 183 3.57 -23.34 4.26
CA VAL A 183 2.75 -23.76 5.40
C VAL A 183 2.86 -25.28 5.55
N ASP A 184 3.07 -25.74 6.78
CA ASP A 184 3.27 -27.15 7.15
C ASP A 184 4.53 -27.83 6.57
N ASP A 185 5.39 -27.10 5.85
CA ASP A 185 6.67 -27.60 5.33
C ASP A 185 7.73 -26.48 5.24
N ALA A 186 8.31 -26.10 6.38
CA ALA A 186 9.32 -25.04 6.44
C ALA A 186 10.64 -25.36 5.70
N ALA A 187 10.86 -26.63 5.32
CA ALA A 187 12.06 -27.07 4.60
C ALA A 187 11.88 -27.01 3.08
N ALA A 188 10.65 -26.99 2.57
CA ALA A 188 10.38 -26.83 1.16
C ALA A 188 10.94 -25.51 0.63
N VAL A 189 11.59 -25.58 -0.53
CA VAL A 189 12.08 -24.41 -1.27
C VAL A 189 11.23 -24.26 -2.54
N PRO A 190 10.26 -23.32 -2.57
CA PRO A 190 9.44 -23.06 -3.74
C PRO A 190 10.27 -22.66 -4.98
N GLU A 191 9.71 -22.88 -6.17
CA GLU A 191 10.36 -22.50 -7.43
C GLU A 191 10.67 -20.99 -7.50
N ALA A 192 9.75 -20.14 -7.03
CA ALA A 192 9.98 -18.71 -6.97
C ALA A 192 11.18 -18.35 -6.07
N VAL A 193 11.31 -19.03 -4.93
CA VAL A 193 12.42 -18.80 -3.99
C VAL A 193 13.76 -19.24 -4.59
N ARG A 194 13.79 -20.32 -5.38
CA ARG A 194 14.99 -20.70 -6.15
C ARG A 194 15.37 -19.61 -7.17
N ALA A 195 14.40 -19.11 -7.94
CA ALA A 195 14.65 -18.03 -8.89
C ALA A 195 15.15 -16.74 -8.21
N PHE A 196 14.61 -16.40 -7.02
CA PHE A 196 15.14 -15.28 -6.23
C PHE A 196 16.57 -15.53 -5.77
N THR A 197 16.88 -16.75 -5.33
CA THR A 197 18.23 -17.13 -4.90
C THR A 197 19.24 -16.96 -6.03
N ASP A 198 18.88 -17.37 -7.26
CA ASP A 198 19.74 -17.20 -8.43
C ASP A 198 20.00 -15.72 -8.74
N VAL A 199 18.97 -14.87 -8.66
CA VAL A 199 19.12 -13.43 -8.82
C VAL A 199 20.01 -12.84 -7.73
N LEU A 200 19.78 -13.18 -6.46
CA LEU A 200 20.58 -12.67 -5.34
C LEU A 200 22.06 -13.05 -5.47
N ALA A 201 22.34 -14.28 -5.91
CA ALA A 201 23.70 -14.74 -6.14
C ALA A 201 24.44 -13.92 -7.22
N GLN A 202 23.74 -13.46 -8.27
CA GLN A 202 24.30 -12.56 -9.30
C GLN A 202 24.73 -11.21 -8.72
N HIS A 203 24.19 -10.82 -7.57
CA HIS A 203 24.52 -9.59 -6.84
C HIS A 203 25.42 -9.85 -5.62
N GLY A 204 25.99 -11.06 -5.46
CA GLY A 204 26.86 -11.41 -4.34
C GLY A 204 26.13 -11.54 -3.00
N LEU A 205 24.80 -11.70 -3.02
CA LEU A 205 23.97 -11.79 -1.82
C LEU A 205 23.69 -13.26 -1.45
N ARG A 206 23.42 -13.47 -0.17
CA ARG A 206 23.03 -14.79 0.36
C ARG A 206 21.59 -15.15 -0.05
N PRO A 207 21.23 -16.44 -0.06
CA PRO A 207 19.85 -16.87 -0.23
C PRO A 207 18.91 -16.20 0.80
N PRO A 208 17.64 -15.98 0.46
CA PRO A 208 16.70 -15.34 1.36
C PRO A 208 16.44 -16.21 2.60
N ALA A 209 16.45 -15.60 3.77
CA ALA A 209 16.12 -16.32 5.00
C ALA A 209 14.62 -16.66 5.03
N PRO A 210 14.23 -17.86 5.49
CA PRO A 210 12.83 -18.23 5.59
C PRO A 210 12.15 -17.46 6.74
N LEU A 211 10.92 -17.02 6.53
CA LEU A 211 10.08 -16.35 7.52
C LEU A 211 8.69 -16.98 7.54
N GLU A 212 8.21 -17.30 8.74
CA GLU A 212 6.85 -17.84 8.94
C GLU A 212 5.79 -16.89 8.34
N ARG A 213 4.72 -17.45 7.78
CA ARG A 213 3.71 -16.73 7.00
C ARG A 213 3.08 -15.55 7.74
N HIS A 214 2.67 -15.72 9.00
CA HIS A 214 2.08 -14.64 9.79
C HIS A 214 3.12 -13.59 10.18
N ALA A 215 4.35 -14.01 10.50
CA ALA A 215 5.46 -13.07 10.71
C ALA A 215 5.77 -12.25 9.45
N PHE A 216 5.73 -12.88 8.26
CA PHE A 216 5.90 -12.18 6.99
C PHE A 216 4.79 -11.15 6.77
N TYR A 217 3.54 -11.49 7.09
CA TYR A 217 2.44 -10.53 7.01
C TYR A 217 2.62 -9.32 7.94
N ALA A 218 3.08 -9.55 9.18
CA ALA A 218 3.34 -8.46 10.13
C ALA A 218 4.47 -7.54 9.64
N GLU A 219 5.53 -8.09 9.03
CA GLU A 219 6.62 -7.30 8.44
C GLU A 219 6.16 -6.56 7.18
N ALA A 220 5.34 -7.18 6.34
CA ALA A 220 4.81 -6.55 5.12
C ALA A 220 3.90 -5.35 5.42
N GLU A 221 3.16 -5.37 6.53
CA GLU A 221 2.36 -4.20 6.97
C GLU A 221 3.22 -3.03 7.45
N ARG A 222 4.43 -3.32 7.95
CA ARG A 222 5.39 -2.29 8.38
C ARG A 222 6.25 -1.78 7.25
N ALA A 223 6.39 -2.55 6.17
CA ALA A 223 7.17 -2.19 4.99
C ALA A 223 6.77 -0.83 4.42
N PHE A 224 7.76 -0.13 3.87
CA PHE A 224 7.58 1.19 3.26
C PHE A 224 6.65 1.11 2.04
N ALA A 225 6.79 0.06 1.24
CA ALA A 225 5.93 -0.23 0.11
C ALA A 225 5.80 -1.72 -0.17
N ILE A 226 4.70 -2.09 -0.83
CA ILE A 226 4.50 -3.40 -1.43
C ILE A 226 4.39 -3.21 -2.94
N VAL A 227 5.18 -3.96 -3.69
CA VAL A 227 5.12 -4.07 -5.15
C VAL A 227 4.41 -5.38 -5.48
N GLN A 228 3.14 -5.28 -5.86
CA GLN A 228 2.39 -6.44 -6.33
C GLN A 228 2.74 -6.73 -7.79
N THR A 229 3.32 -7.90 -8.01
CA THR A 229 3.81 -8.37 -9.31
C THR A 229 2.76 -9.25 -10.01
N GLY A 230 3.09 -9.72 -11.21
CA GLY A 230 2.35 -10.75 -11.93
C GLY A 230 2.79 -12.18 -11.62
N GLU A 231 3.60 -12.40 -10.58
CA GLU A 231 4.13 -13.72 -10.22
C GLU A 231 3.00 -14.71 -9.89
N ARG A 232 3.01 -15.87 -10.56
CA ARG A 232 1.98 -16.91 -10.43
C ARG A 232 2.46 -18.11 -9.63
N ARG A 233 3.78 -18.29 -9.50
CA ARG A 233 4.36 -19.34 -8.66
C ARG A 233 4.02 -19.04 -7.20
N LEU A 234 3.59 -20.08 -6.47
CA LEU A 234 3.23 -19.93 -5.06
C LEU A 234 4.44 -19.57 -4.22
N TYR A 235 4.20 -18.86 -3.13
CA TYR A 235 5.24 -18.36 -2.22
C TYR A 235 6.26 -17.46 -2.92
N GLY A 236 5.82 -16.73 -3.95
CA GLY A 236 6.62 -15.76 -4.69
C GLY A 236 6.75 -14.41 -3.98
N ASN A 237 6.84 -14.42 -2.65
CA ASN A 237 6.89 -13.22 -1.82
C ASN A 237 8.29 -13.05 -1.23
N LEU A 238 8.83 -11.85 -1.37
CA LEU A 238 10.18 -11.51 -0.91
C LEU A 238 10.17 -10.15 -0.22
N LEU A 239 10.84 -10.04 0.91
CA LEU A 239 11.08 -8.78 1.61
C LEU A 239 12.54 -8.40 1.46
N LEU A 240 12.80 -7.14 1.11
CA LEU A 240 14.14 -6.55 0.97
C LEU A 240 14.28 -5.38 1.94
N THR A 241 15.35 -5.35 2.73
CA THR A 241 15.71 -4.20 3.58
C THR A 241 16.83 -3.38 2.91
N LYS A 242 16.63 -2.07 2.81
CA LYS A 242 17.57 -1.14 2.17
C LYS A 242 18.80 -0.90 3.04
N GLY A 243 19.98 -1.05 2.45
CA GLY A 243 21.28 -0.77 3.06
C GLY A 243 21.69 0.69 2.96
N VAL A 244 22.95 0.94 3.31
CA VAL A 244 23.59 2.26 3.21
C VAL A 244 24.20 2.42 1.81
N VAL A 245 24.17 3.64 1.28
CA VAL A 245 24.99 4.05 0.12
C VAL A 245 26.19 4.79 0.68
N ALA A 246 27.39 4.25 0.48
CA ALA A 246 28.66 4.86 0.90
C ALA A 246 29.41 5.45 -0.29
#